data_AF-A0A8J5ZER1-F1
#
_entry.id   AF-A0A8J5ZER1-F1
#
_cell.length_a   1.000
_cell.length_b   1.000
_cell.length_c   1.000
_cell.angle_alpha   90.00
_cell.angle_beta   90.00
_cell.angle_gamma   90.00
#
_symmetry.space_group_name_H-M   'P 1'
#
loop_
_entity.id
_entity.type
_entity.pdbx_description
1 polymer ?
#
loop_
_entity_poly.entity_id
_entity_poly.type
_entity_poly.pdbx_seq_one_letter_code
_entity_poly.pdbx_strand_id
1 'polypeptide(L)'
;MESSCPSIPRWNLDRPFLSGRFHQEIKGTSRFASDAKGCPLDSFSSGLENPIGCYDAAVQELIVIDDLLFALVGIEGRYISIKRVHGKADVVSFQVDASMDLALQELAKWIFPLCESFLLIDEFVESGSQFKNGLVNHAFAAALRALLLVGSLGYNAFR
;
A
#
# COMPACT_ATOMS: atom_id res chain seq x y z
N MET A 1 27.78 -11.88 31.77
CA MET A 1 26.43 -12.30 31.36
C MET A 1 25.98 -11.33 30.29
N GLU A 2 26.21 -11.63 29.02
CA GLU A 2 25.74 -10.78 27.93
C GLU A 2 24.22 -10.98 27.81
N SER A 3 23.46 -10.04 28.35
CA SER A 3 22.01 -10.01 28.15
C SER A 3 21.76 -9.76 26.67
N SER A 4 21.30 -10.77 25.94
CA SER A 4 20.92 -10.63 24.54
C SER A 4 19.86 -9.53 24.40
N CYS A 5 20.08 -8.60 23.48
CA CYS A 5 19.13 -7.53 23.21
C CYS A 5 17.75 -8.11 22.85
N PRO A 6 16.65 -7.48 23.28
CA PRO A 6 15.30 -7.92 22.94
C PRO A 6 15.15 -7.93 21.41
N SER A 7 14.50 -8.97 20.88
CA SER A 7 14.25 -9.14 19.45
C SER A 7 12.75 -9.16 19.18
N ILE A 8 12.36 -8.69 17.98
CA ILE A 8 10.96 -8.77 17.55
C ILE A 8 10.59 -10.24 17.33
N PRO A 9 9.46 -10.70 17.88
CA PRO A 9 9.02 -12.07 17.68
C PRO A 9 8.64 -12.31 16.21
N ARG A 10 8.94 -13.52 15.70
CA ARG A 10 8.76 -13.88 14.28
C ARG A 10 7.35 -13.62 13.74
N TRP A 11 6.32 -13.85 14.56
CA TRP A 11 4.92 -13.64 14.15
C TRP A 11 4.63 -12.19 13.74
N ASN A 12 5.41 -11.21 14.21
CA ASN A 12 5.23 -9.81 13.86
C ASN A 12 5.80 -9.48 12.46
N LEU A 13 6.83 -10.22 12.02
CA LEU A 13 7.44 -10.07 10.69
C LEU A 13 6.72 -10.90 9.63
N ASP A 14 6.19 -12.07 10.01
CA ASP A 14 5.56 -13.03 9.10
C ASP A 14 4.12 -12.64 8.69
N ARG A 15 3.69 -11.40 8.97
CA ARG A 15 2.31 -10.93 8.77
C ARG A 15 2.29 -9.76 7.76
N PRO A 16 1.93 -10.02 6.49
CA PRO A 16 1.92 -9.00 5.44
C PRO A 16 1.02 -7.79 5.75
N PHE A 17 -0.12 -8.02 6.40
CA PHE A 17 -1.06 -6.97 6.79
C PHE A 17 -0.60 -6.12 7.99
N LEU A 18 0.41 -6.57 8.73
CA LEU A 18 1.00 -5.81 9.84
C LEU A 18 2.28 -5.08 9.44
N SER A 19 2.76 -5.32 8.22
CA SER A 19 4.04 -4.80 7.72
C SER A 19 3.87 -3.99 6.42
N GLY A 20 2.65 -3.61 6.06
CA GLY A 20 2.35 -2.98 4.78
C GLY A 20 2.67 -3.84 3.54
N ARG A 21 3.18 -5.06 3.68
CA ARG A 21 3.65 -5.94 2.57
C ARG A 21 2.53 -6.74 1.89
N PHE A 22 1.28 -6.29 2.01
CA PHE A 22 0.14 -7.02 1.46
C PHE A 22 -0.06 -6.82 -0.05
N HIS A 23 0.54 -5.78 -0.65
CA HIS A 23 0.51 -5.63 -2.12
C HIS A 23 1.23 -6.79 -2.78
N GLN A 24 0.64 -7.32 -3.85
CA GLN A 24 1.19 -8.47 -4.57
C GLN A 24 2.62 -8.18 -5.04
N GLU A 25 3.56 -8.96 -4.51
CA GLU A 25 4.92 -9.04 -5.01
C GLU A 25 4.86 -9.62 -6.43
N ILE A 26 5.29 -8.85 -7.44
CA ILE A 26 5.61 -9.42 -8.74
C ILE A 26 6.92 -10.20 -8.54
N LYS A 27 6.80 -11.46 -8.10
CA LYS A 27 7.92 -12.37 -7.94
C LYS A 27 8.58 -12.55 -9.31
N GLY A 28 9.75 -11.94 -9.48
CA GLY A 28 10.62 -12.16 -10.63
C GLY A 28 10.81 -13.67 -10.83
N THR A 29 10.50 -14.14 -12.04
CA THR A 29 10.41 -15.55 -12.39
C THR A 29 11.70 -16.33 -12.05
N SER A 30 11.59 -17.41 -11.28
CA SER A 30 12.50 -18.57 -11.38
C SER A 30 11.79 -19.87 -10.99
N ARG A 31 11.34 -20.54 -12.06
CA ARG A 31 11.07 -21.96 -12.35
C ARG A 31 11.07 -23.02 -11.21
N PHE A 32 10.00 -23.82 -11.27
CA PHE A 32 9.82 -25.26 -11.00
C PHE A 32 8.99 -25.72 -9.78
N ALA A 33 7.95 -26.51 -10.15
CA ALA A 33 7.36 -27.68 -9.47
C ALA A 33 6.12 -27.52 -8.55
N SER A 34 4.96 -27.80 -9.18
CA SER A 34 3.87 -28.73 -8.80
C SER A 34 3.18 -28.70 -7.42
N ASP A 35 1.84 -28.67 -7.52
CA ASP A 35 0.81 -29.24 -6.63
C ASP A 35 0.70 -28.77 -5.18
N ALA A 36 -0.24 -27.86 -4.94
CA ALA A 36 -1.12 -27.93 -3.78
C ALA A 36 -2.42 -27.16 -4.04
N LYS A 37 -3.55 -27.88 -4.05
CA LYS A 37 -4.89 -27.31 -3.87
C LYS A 37 -4.93 -26.57 -2.52
N GLY A 38 -5.04 -25.25 -2.57
CA GLY A 38 -5.30 -24.38 -1.42
C GLY A 38 -6.36 -23.37 -1.82
N CYS A 39 -7.44 -23.32 -1.04
CA CYS A 39 -8.63 -22.53 -1.30
C CYS A 39 -8.32 -21.04 -1.50
N PRO A 40 -8.90 -20.35 -2.52
CA PRO A 40 -8.91 -18.91 -2.52
C PRO A 40 -9.93 -18.46 -1.48
N LEU A 41 -9.41 -17.96 -0.36
CA LEU A 41 -10.18 -17.26 0.64
C LEU A 41 -10.66 -15.94 0.00
N ASP A 42 -11.95 -15.95 -0.31
CA ASP A 42 -12.86 -14.82 -0.44
C ASP A 42 -12.49 -13.78 -1.49
N SER A 43 -12.83 -14.13 -2.73
CA SER A 43 -13.27 -13.19 -3.76
C SER A 43 -14.28 -12.20 -3.18
N PHE A 44 -13.83 -10.97 -2.91
CA PHE A 44 -14.74 -9.84 -3.04
C PHE A 44 -15.25 -9.84 -4.48
N SER A 45 -16.56 -9.89 -4.60
CA SER A 45 -17.29 -10.18 -5.83
C SER A 45 -16.98 -9.17 -6.96
N SER A 46 -15.94 -9.41 -7.77
CA SER A 46 -15.77 -8.76 -9.07
C SER A 46 -16.70 -9.40 -10.09
N GLY A 47 -17.99 -9.21 -9.88
CA GLY A 47 -19.00 -9.51 -10.88
C GLY A 47 -18.82 -8.57 -12.06
N LEU A 48 -18.06 -9.00 -13.07
CA LEU A 48 -17.95 -8.37 -14.38
C LEU A 48 -17.80 -6.82 -14.30
N GLU A 49 -16.76 -6.31 -13.65
CA GLU A 49 -16.55 -4.86 -13.60
C GLU A 49 -16.31 -4.34 -15.03
N ASN A 50 -17.18 -3.43 -15.47
CA ASN A 50 -17.03 -2.80 -16.77
C ASN A 50 -15.73 -1.97 -16.77
N PRO A 51 -15.02 -1.90 -17.91
CA PRO A 51 -13.90 -0.98 -18.04
C PRO A 51 -14.38 0.43 -17.72
N ILE A 52 -13.57 1.19 -16.99
CA ILE A 52 -13.96 2.50 -16.48
C ILE A 52 -14.36 3.48 -17.61
N GLY A 53 -13.82 3.29 -18.81
CA GLY A 53 -14.19 4.06 -20.00
C GLY A 53 -15.62 3.85 -20.52
N CYS A 54 -16.38 2.88 -19.97
CA CYS A 54 -17.80 2.68 -20.31
C CYS A 54 -18.75 3.57 -19.50
N TYR A 55 -18.25 4.32 -18.51
CA TYR A 55 -19.06 5.21 -17.69
C TYR A 55 -19.09 6.64 -18.27
N ASP A 56 -20.13 7.40 -17.92
CA ASP A 56 -20.18 8.84 -18.18
C ASP A 56 -19.11 9.57 -17.35
N ALA A 57 -18.61 10.70 -17.84
CA ALA A 57 -17.52 11.46 -17.23
C ALA A 57 -17.75 11.74 -15.74
N ALA A 58 -18.97 12.12 -15.34
CA ALA A 58 -19.27 12.43 -13.94
C ALA A 58 -19.16 11.20 -13.03
N VAL A 59 -19.54 10.03 -13.53
CA VAL A 59 -19.42 8.75 -12.80
C VAL A 59 -17.95 8.34 -12.76
N GLN A 60 -17.23 8.54 -13.85
CA GLN A 60 -15.81 8.26 -13.95
C GLN A 60 -15.00 9.06 -12.93
N GLU A 61 -15.27 10.36 -12.82
CA GLU A 61 -14.65 11.26 -11.83
C GLU A 61 -14.87 10.73 -10.40
N LEU A 62 -16.10 10.35 -10.06
CA LEU A 62 -16.43 9.83 -8.73
C LEU A 62 -15.65 8.53 -8.42
N ILE A 63 -15.57 7.61 -9.38
CA ILE A 63 -14.82 6.36 -9.24
C ILE A 63 -13.32 6.66 -9.04
N VAL A 64 -12.75 7.57 -9.83
CA VAL A 64 -11.33 7.94 -9.74
C VAL A 64 -11.02 8.61 -8.40
N ILE A 65 -11.91 9.46 -7.90
CA ILE A 65 -11.75 10.11 -6.58
C ILE A 65 -11.72 9.04 -5.48
N ASP A 66 -12.64 8.07 -5.51
CA ASP A 66 -12.69 6.99 -4.52
C ASP A 66 -11.40 6.15 -4.53
N ASP A 67 -10.94 5.75 -5.73
CA ASP A 67 -9.68 5.02 -5.91
C ASP A 67 -8.45 5.82 -5.47
N LEU A 68 -8.43 7.14 -5.71
CA LEU A 68 -7.36 8.02 -5.23
C LEU A 68 -7.36 8.14 -3.71
N LEU A 69 -8.53 8.19 -3.07
CA LEU A 69 -8.65 8.19 -1.62
C LEU A 69 -8.13 6.88 -1.03
N PHE A 70 -8.41 5.73 -1.66
CA PHE A 70 -7.79 4.47 -1.27
C PHE A 70 -6.27 4.50 -1.42
N ALA A 71 -5.77 4.98 -2.57
CA ALA A 71 -4.33 5.05 -2.84
C ALA A 71 -3.57 5.96 -1.85
N LEU A 72 -4.17 7.05 -1.38
CA LEU A 72 -3.59 7.94 -0.37
C LEU A 72 -3.38 7.29 1.00
N VAL A 73 -4.16 6.24 1.30
CA VAL A 73 -4.03 5.45 2.54
C VAL A 73 -3.24 4.16 2.28
N GLY A 74 -2.71 3.98 1.05
CA GLY A 74 -1.95 2.80 0.66
C GLY A 74 -2.81 1.57 0.38
N ILE A 75 -4.09 1.74 0.09
CA ILE A 75 -5.02 0.66 -0.27
C ILE A 75 -5.16 0.60 -1.80
N GLU A 76 -5.20 -0.61 -2.36
CA GLU A 76 -5.46 -0.80 -3.80
C GLU A 76 -6.93 -0.46 -4.12
N GLY A 77 -7.13 0.40 -5.10
CA GLY A 77 -8.45 0.70 -5.67
C GLY A 77 -8.84 -0.31 -6.75
N ARG A 78 -9.98 -0.07 -7.40
CA ARG A 78 -10.52 -0.96 -8.45
C ARG A 78 -9.83 -0.78 -9.80
N TYR A 79 -9.52 0.46 -10.14
CA TYR A 79 -8.92 0.91 -11.40
C TYR A 79 -7.55 1.58 -11.19
N ILE A 80 -7.16 1.89 -9.95
CA ILE A 80 -5.81 2.32 -9.57
C ILE A 80 -5.16 1.25 -8.69
N SER A 81 -4.09 0.64 -9.19
CA SER A 81 -3.33 -0.41 -8.50
C SER A 81 -1.95 0.08 -8.05
N ILE A 82 -1.48 -0.46 -6.92
CA ILE A 82 -0.20 -0.14 -6.31
C ILE A 82 0.74 -1.32 -6.54
N LYS A 83 1.90 -1.08 -7.14
CA LYS A 83 2.92 -2.10 -7.40
C LYS A 83 4.19 -1.75 -6.64
N ARG A 84 4.57 -2.62 -5.70
CA ARG A 84 5.87 -2.57 -5.04
C ARG A 84 6.84 -3.53 -5.74
N VAL A 85 8.01 -3.02 -6.11
CA VAL A 85 9.11 -3.84 -6.61
C VAL A 85 10.21 -3.83 -5.56
N HIS A 86 10.29 -4.93 -4.80
CA HIS A 86 11.32 -5.11 -3.78
C HIS A 86 12.65 -5.44 -4.45
N GLY A 87 13.59 -4.50 -4.39
CA GLY A 87 14.93 -4.60 -4.99
C GLY A 87 16.00 -3.92 -4.13
N LYS A 88 17.04 -3.34 -4.77
CA LYS A 88 18.05 -2.53 -4.07
C LYS A 88 17.51 -1.18 -3.57
N ALA A 89 16.45 -0.69 -4.18
CA ALA A 89 15.62 0.41 -3.73
C ALA A 89 14.19 -0.11 -3.79
N ASP A 90 13.43 0.02 -2.70
CA ASP A 90 12.01 -0.31 -2.74
C ASP A 90 11.33 0.79 -3.57
N VAL A 91 10.80 0.42 -4.74
CA VAL A 91 10.15 1.36 -5.66
C VAL A 91 8.67 1.06 -5.67
N VAL A 92 7.88 2.06 -5.30
CA VAL A 92 6.43 2.03 -5.39
C VAL A 92 6.01 2.68 -6.70
N SER A 93 5.17 2.00 -7.47
CA SER A 93 4.63 2.52 -8.72
C SER A 93 3.11 2.37 -8.73
N PHE A 94 2.42 3.36 -9.29
CA PHE A 94 0.97 3.35 -9.44
C PHE A 94 0.62 3.05 -10.89
N GLN A 95 -0.34 2.15 -11.11
CA GLN A 95 -0.87 1.86 -12.44
C GLN A 95 -2.36 2.17 -12.49
N VAL A 96 -2.73 2.86 -13.56
CA VAL A 96 -4.10 3.29 -13.82
C VAL A 96 -4.67 2.46 -14.97
N ASP A 97 -5.96 2.13 -14.89
CA ASP A 97 -6.66 1.42 -15.96
C ASP A 97 -6.58 2.19 -17.29
N ALA A 98 -6.22 1.48 -18.36
CA ALA A 98 -5.98 2.07 -19.66
C ALA A 98 -7.25 2.60 -20.35
N SER A 99 -8.44 2.15 -19.93
CA SER A 99 -9.71 2.63 -20.47
C SER A 99 -10.17 3.95 -19.85
N MET A 100 -9.47 4.45 -18.82
CA MET A 100 -9.77 5.73 -18.18
C MET A 100 -9.54 6.89 -19.15
N ASP A 101 -10.43 7.89 -19.13
CA ASP A 101 -10.23 9.19 -19.76
C ASP A 101 -8.82 9.77 -19.50
N LEU A 102 -8.20 10.29 -20.56
CA LEU A 102 -6.81 10.73 -20.53
C LEU A 102 -6.57 11.92 -19.59
N ALA A 103 -7.53 12.84 -19.46
CA ALA A 103 -7.38 13.97 -18.55
C ALA A 103 -7.42 13.49 -17.08
N LEU A 104 -8.28 12.53 -16.76
CA LEU A 104 -8.34 11.92 -15.43
C LEU A 104 -7.09 11.10 -15.12
N GLN A 105 -6.51 10.39 -16.10
CA GLN A 105 -5.23 9.70 -15.92
C GLN A 105 -4.10 10.67 -15.56
N GLU A 106 -3.99 11.78 -16.29
CA GLU A 106 -2.94 12.78 -16.02
C GLU A 106 -3.14 13.47 -14.67
N LEU A 107 -4.38 13.77 -14.30
CA LEU A 107 -4.69 14.34 -12.99
C LEU A 107 -4.34 13.38 -11.85
N ALA A 108 -4.68 12.10 -11.98
CA ALA A 108 -4.34 11.08 -10.99
C ALA A 108 -2.82 10.95 -10.80
N LYS A 109 -2.05 11.02 -11.89
CA LYS A 109 -0.57 10.97 -11.85
C LYS A 109 0.07 12.10 -11.05
N TRP A 110 -0.59 13.25 -10.91
CA TRP A 110 -0.07 14.35 -10.10
C TRP A 110 -0.13 14.06 -8.60
N ILE A 111 -1.02 13.17 -8.17
CA ILE A 111 -1.22 12.82 -6.76
C ILE A 111 -0.29 11.65 -6.35
N PHE A 112 0.11 10.79 -7.28
CA PHE A 112 0.93 9.60 -6.97
C PHE A 112 2.25 9.87 -6.23
N PRO A 113 3.02 10.95 -6.48
CA PRO A 113 4.21 11.25 -5.68
C PRO A 113 3.91 11.44 -4.18
N LEU A 114 2.72 11.95 -3.85
CA LEU A 114 2.27 12.07 -2.46
C LEU A 114 1.95 10.70 -1.86
N CYS A 115 1.23 9.85 -2.60
CA CYS A 115 0.92 8.49 -2.17
C CYS A 115 2.20 7.64 -1.97
N GLU A 116 3.17 7.78 -2.88
CA GLU A 116 4.49 7.14 -2.77
C GLU A 116 5.21 7.59 -1.49
N SER A 117 5.24 8.90 -1.23
CA SER A 117 5.86 9.46 -0.03
C SER A 117 5.22 8.91 1.26
N PHE A 118 3.89 8.81 1.28
CA PHE A 118 3.17 8.22 2.41
C PHE A 118 3.59 6.77 2.66
N LEU A 119 3.60 5.94 1.62
CA LEU A 119 3.96 4.53 1.71
C LEU A 119 5.40 4.31 2.17
N LEU A 120 6.35 5.13 1.70
CA LEU A 120 7.74 5.08 2.14
C LEU A 120 7.89 5.48 3.62
N ILE A 121 7.15 6.47 4.08
CA ILE A 121 7.16 6.89 5.49
C ILE A 121 6.56 5.79 6.36
N ASP A 122 5.48 5.14 5.92
CA ASP A 122 4.83 4.05 6.64
C ASP A 122 5.77 2.84 6.79
N GLU A 123 6.43 2.42 5.71
CA GLU A 123 7.45 1.35 5.75
C GLU A 123 8.64 1.73 6.66
N PHE A 124 9.10 2.98 6.58
CA PHE A 124 10.16 3.47 7.46
C PHE A 124 9.73 3.40 8.93
N VAL A 125 8.50 3.76 9.23
CA VAL A 125 7.95 3.75 10.57
C VAL A 125 7.91 2.32 11.15
N GLU A 126 7.54 1.34 10.33
CA GLU A 126 7.53 -0.07 10.72
C GLU A 126 8.95 -0.61 10.94
N SER A 127 9.83 -0.45 9.95
CA SER A 127 11.23 -0.91 10.00
C SER A 127 12.07 -0.17 11.03
N GLY A 128 11.82 1.13 11.21
CA GLY A 128 12.44 2.04 12.17
C GLY A 128 12.13 1.67 13.62
N SER A 129 11.01 0.99 13.86
CA SER A 129 10.58 0.55 15.19
C SER A 129 11.20 -0.77 15.67
N GLN A 130 12.14 -1.36 14.92
CA GLN A 130 12.82 -2.58 15.34
C GLN A 130 13.87 -2.32 16.42
N PHE A 131 13.97 -3.20 17.43
CA PHE A 131 14.94 -3.10 18.54
C PHE A 131 16.42 -3.09 18.11
N LYS A 132 16.70 -3.42 16.85
CA LYS A 132 18.04 -3.31 16.26
C LYS A 132 18.45 -1.85 16.04
N ASN A 133 17.48 -0.95 16.00
CA ASN A 133 17.70 0.47 15.77
C ASN A 133 17.91 1.20 17.10
N GLY A 134 18.67 2.31 17.05
CA GLY A 134 18.93 3.11 18.25
C GLY A 134 17.68 3.83 18.78
N LEU A 135 17.72 4.25 20.04
CA LEU A 135 16.61 4.96 20.71
C LEU A 135 16.15 6.22 19.96
N VAL A 136 17.07 6.94 19.33
CA VAL A 136 16.74 8.11 18.50
C VAL A 136 15.88 7.72 17.30
N ASN A 137 16.17 6.58 16.66
CA ASN A 137 15.37 6.10 15.52
C ASN A 137 13.97 5.68 15.96
N HIS A 138 13.86 5.05 17.13
CA HIS A 138 12.55 4.73 17.72
C HIS A 138 11.73 5.98 18.04
N ALA A 139 12.34 7.00 18.64
CA ALA A 139 11.67 8.27 18.94
C ALA A 139 11.22 8.98 17.65
N PHE A 140 12.05 8.96 16.61
CA PHE A 140 11.73 9.53 15.31
C PHE A 140 10.58 8.77 14.62
N ALA A 141 10.63 7.43 14.58
CA ALA A 141 9.53 6.62 14.05
C ALA A 141 8.22 6.84 14.83
N ALA A 142 8.29 6.99 16.16
CA ALA A 142 7.12 7.31 16.98
C ALA A 142 6.54 8.71 16.67
N ALA A 143 7.38 9.71 16.42
CA ALA A 143 6.95 11.04 16.00
C ALA A 143 6.28 11.02 14.62
N LEU A 144 6.86 10.28 13.66
CA LEU A 144 6.25 10.10 12.34
C LEU A 144 4.90 9.37 12.43
N ARG A 145 4.77 8.33 13.26
CA ARG A 145 3.48 7.68 13.55
C ARG A 145 2.43 8.67 14.03
N ALA A 146 2.81 9.56 14.96
CA ALA A 146 1.89 10.58 15.45
C ALA A 146 1.43 11.53 14.33
N LEU A 147 2.33 11.92 13.42
CA LEU A 147 1.99 12.76 12.27
C LEU A 147 1.05 12.05 11.28
N LEU A 148 1.31 10.78 10.97
CA LEU A 148 0.44 9.98 10.09
C LEU A 148 -0.96 9.79 10.70
N LEU A 149 -1.04 9.61 12.03
CA LEU A 149 -2.30 9.44 12.75
C LEU A 149 -3.17 10.71 12.72
N VAL A 150 -2.56 11.90 12.75
CA VAL A 150 -3.28 13.18 12.67
C VAL A 150 -4.00 13.33 11.32
N GLY A 151 -3.43 12.80 10.23
CA GLY A 151 -4.11 12.72 8.94
C GLY A 151 -5.37 11.84 8.96
N SER A 152 -5.34 10.71 9.67
CA SER A 152 -6.50 9.81 9.85
C SER A 152 -7.54 10.31 10.86
N LEU A 153 -7.14 11.05 11.88
CA LEU A 153 -8.06 11.63 12.87
C LEU A 153 -8.90 12.77 12.28
N GLY A 154 -8.34 13.56 11.34
CA GLY A 154 -9.10 14.59 10.62
C GLY A 154 -10.30 14.03 9.83
N TYR A 155 -10.17 12.82 9.30
CA TYR A 155 -11.25 12.14 8.57
C TYR A 155 -12.38 11.63 9.48
N ASN A 156 -12.06 11.28 10.74
CA ASN A 156 -13.04 10.84 11.74
C ASN A 156 -13.74 12.00 12.46
N ALA A 157 -13.19 13.22 12.38
CA ALA A 157 -13.79 14.41 12.99
C ALA A 157 -14.89 15.06 12.12
N PHE A 158 -15.09 14.61 10.87
CA PHE A 158 -16.10 15.14 9.94
C PHE A 158 -17.23 14.14 9.63
N ARG A 159 -17.37 13.07 10.43
CA ARG A 159 -18.51 12.14 10.39
C ARG A 159 -19.34 12.29 11.65
#